data_AF-A0A397U9R1-F1
#
_entry.id   AF-A0A397U9R1-F1
#
_cell.length_a   1.000
_cell.length_b   1.000
_cell.length_c   1.000
_cell.angle_alpha   90.00
_cell.angle_beta   90.00
_cell.angle_gamma   90.00
#
_symmetry.space_group_name_H-M   'P 1'
#
loop_
_entity.id
_entity.type
_entity.pdbx_description
1 polymer ?
#
loop_
_entity_poly.entity_id
_entity_poly.type
_entity_poly.pdbx_seq_one_letter_code
_entity_poly.pdbx_strand_id
1 'polypeptide(L)'
;MEPDKVQGLIKELSMPSEPIDDNDRGNKSKESKPITLLQLYYNANRAEKCVTHAYQEEIRCWYLFVKKFEERVKEIKNDNSRYNDQQARGLVYGEVATNLPGFTRDSLRKKTAKARNIYKLFGESYDPDTKKIVKGIGIEKIERIRTYSADYISKLNSTQIYNIIKHFN
;
A
#
# COMPACT_ATOMS: atom_id res chain seq x y z
N MET A 1 -13.06 13.19 -1.02
CA MET A 1 -12.79 12.24 -2.12
C MET A 1 -14.13 11.86 -2.71
N GLU A 2 -14.26 11.85 -4.04
CA GLU A 2 -15.54 11.63 -4.73
C GLU A 2 -16.04 10.17 -4.56
N PRO A 3 -17.35 9.95 -4.36
CA PRO A 3 -17.95 8.61 -4.23
C PRO A 3 -17.61 7.67 -5.40
N ASP A 4 -17.56 8.20 -6.62
CA ASP A 4 -17.33 7.44 -7.85
C ASP A 4 -15.97 6.75 -7.88
N LYS A 5 -14.95 7.38 -7.28
CA LYS A 5 -13.59 6.80 -7.23
C LYS A 5 -13.49 5.67 -6.20
N VAL A 6 -14.30 5.68 -5.13
CA VAL A 6 -14.38 4.54 -4.20
C VAL A 6 -15.01 3.34 -4.89
N GLN A 7 -16.09 3.56 -5.65
CA GLN A 7 -16.74 2.49 -6.40
C GLN A 7 -15.84 1.90 -7.48
N GLY A 8 -15.05 2.74 -8.15
CA GLY A 8 -14.03 2.26 -9.09
C GLY A 8 -12.97 1.37 -8.43
N LEU A 9 -12.51 1.71 -7.21
CA LEU A 9 -11.58 0.86 -6.45
C LEU A 9 -12.22 -0.47 -6.05
N ILE A 10 -13.47 -0.45 -5.59
CA ILE A 10 -14.23 -1.67 -5.27
C ILE A 10 -14.32 -2.57 -6.51
N LYS A 11 -14.62 -1.99 -7.67
CA LYS A 11 -14.70 -2.73 -8.93
C LYS A 11 -13.38 -3.44 -9.25
N GLU A 12 -12.24 -2.75 -9.18
CA GLU A 12 -10.92 -3.38 -9.42
C GLU A 12 -10.64 -4.52 -8.43
N LEU A 13 -10.90 -4.31 -7.15
CA LEU A 13 -10.68 -5.31 -6.10
C LEU A 13 -11.60 -6.55 -6.25
N SER A 14 -12.72 -6.42 -6.94
CA SER A 14 -13.66 -7.50 -7.25
C SER A 14 -13.27 -8.31 -8.49
N MET A 15 -12.52 -7.72 -9.43
CA MET A 15 -12.08 -8.43 -10.63
C MET A 15 -11.03 -9.51 -10.30
N PRO A 16 -10.99 -10.63 -11.04
CA PRO A 16 -9.92 -11.60 -10.92
C PRO A 16 -8.58 -10.97 -11.31
N SER A 17 -7.51 -11.45 -10.69
CA SER A 17 -6.15 -11.08 -11.07
C SER A 17 -5.79 -11.76 -12.39
N GLU A 18 -5.34 -10.98 -13.36
CA GLU A 18 -4.73 -11.53 -14.57
C GLU A 18 -3.26 -11.84 -14.28
N PRO A 19 -2.74 -12.99 -14.74
CA PRO A 19 -1.33 -13.32 -14.63
C PRO A 19 -0.47 -12.22 -15.24
N ILE A 20 0.40 -11.62 -14.45
CA ILE A 20 1.39 -10.66 -14.94
C ILE A 20 2.58 -11.48 -15.42
N ASP A 21 2.81 -11.51 -16.74
CA ASP A 21 4.00 -12.14 -17.32
C ASP A 21 5.24 -11.26 -17.04
N ASP A 22 6.07 -11.69 -16.08
CA ASP A 22 7.27 -11.00 -15.60
C ASP A 22 8.48 -11.16 -16.56
N ASN A 23 8.34 -11.91 -17.67
CA ASN A 23 9.45 -12.25 -18.56
C ASN A 23 9.99 -11.09 -19.41
N ASP A 24 9.40 -9.90 -19.38
CA ASP A 24 9.77 -8.77 -20.27
C ASP A 24 10.71 -7.72 -19.64
N ARG A 25 11.36 -8.02 -18.51
CA ARG A 25 12.33 -7.08 -17.89
C ARG A 25 13.65 -6.94 -18.66
N GLY A 26 13.91 -7.80 -19.65
CA GLY A 26 15.25 -8.01 -20.19
C GLY A 26 15.34 -7.93 -21.71
N ASN A 27 15.02 -6.79 -22.34
CA ASN A 27 15.62 -6.51 -23.64
C ASN A 27 15.73 -5.01 -23.92
N LYS A 28 16.90 -4.44 -23.59
CA LYS A 28 17.38 -3.19 -24.18
C LYS A 28 18.34 -3.58 -25.31
N SER A 29 17.82 -3.86 -26.49
CA SER A 29 18.67 -4.02 -27.67
C SER A 29 19.36 -2.69 -27.97
N LYS A 30 20.69 -2.68 -27.82
CA LYS A 30 21.55 -1.57 -28.25
C LYS A 30 21.80 -1.69 -29.75
N GLU A 31 20.82 -1.39 -30.58
CA GLU A 31 21.01 -1.22 -32.03
C GLU A 31 20.08 -0.13 -32.55
N SER A 32 20.64 0.88 -33.21
CA SER A 32 19.93 2.03 -33.76
C SER A 32 19.19 1.66 -35.06
N LYS A 33 18.16 0.81 -34.95
CA LYS A 33 17.15 0.67 -36.01
C LYS A 33 16.06 1.75 -35.80
N PRO A 34 15.45 2.28 -36.88
CA PRO A 34 14.31 3.18 -36.74
C PRO A 34 13.22 2.50 -35.91
N ILE A 35 12.73 3.19 -34.88
CA ILE A 35 11.68 2.65 -34.02
C ILE A 35 10.39 2.58 -34.85
N THR A 36 9.84 1.39 -35.04
CA THR A 36 8.60 1.19 -35.79
C THR A 36 7.37 1.53 -34.93
N LEU A 37 6.23 1.83 -35.57
CA LEU A 37 4.95 2.04 -34.86
C LEU A 37 4.60 0.85 -33.96
N LEU A 38 4.87 -0.36 -34.43
CA LEU A 38 4.68 -1.59 -33.67
C LEU A 38 5.53 -1.61 -32.39
N GLN A 39 6.80 -1.20 -32.47
CA GLN A 39 7.68 -1.10 -31.30
C GLN A 39 7.21 -0.03 -30.31
N LEU A 40 6.71 1.12 -30.78
CA LEU A 40 6.14 2.15 -29.91
C LEU A 40 4.92 1.62 -29.15
N TYR A 41 4.01 0.92 -29.84
CA TYR A 41 2.84 0.30 -29.21
C TYR A 41 3.25 -0.73 -28.16
N TYR A 42 4.19 -1.63 -28.46
CA TYR A 42 4.70 -2.58 -27.46
C TYR A 42 5.34 -1.89 -26.25
N ASN A 43 6.14 -0.84 -26.48
CA ASN A 43 6.75 -0.07 -25.40
C ASN A 43 5.70 0.60 -24.49
N ALA A 44 4.62 1.13 -25.06
CA ALA A 44 3.52 1.73 -24.30
C ALA A 44 2.82 0.69 -23.41
N ASN A 45 2.44 -0.46 -23.98
CA ASN A 45 1.82 -1.56 -23.23
C ASN A 45 2.73 -2.08 -22.11
N ARG A 46 4.04 -2.19 -22.39
CA ARG A 46 5.03 -2.59 -21.38
C ARG A 46 5.12 -1.57 -20.26
N ALA A 47 5.18 -0.28 -20.58
CA ALA A 47 5.23 0.79 -19.58
C ALA A 47 3.99 0.78 -18.67
N GLU A 48 2.80 0.56 -19.24
CA GLU A 48 1.54 0.44 -18.50
C GLU A 48 1.56 -0.73 -17.49
N LYS A 49 2.05 -1.91 -17.92
CA LYS A 49 2.26 -3.06 -17.03
C LYS A 49 3.27 -2.75 -15.92
N CYS A 50 4.38 -2.09 -16.25
CA CYS A 50 5.38 -1.68 -15.26
C CYS A 50 4.79 -0.71 -14.22
N VAL A 51 3.94 0.22 -14.62
CA VAL A 51 3.25 1.14 -13.69
C VAL A 51 2.32 0.37 -12.76
N THR A 52 1.54 -0.56 -13.29
CA THR A 52 0.66 -1.43 -12.48
C THR A 52 1.47 -2.19 -11.43
N HIS A 53 2.56 -2.85 -11.85
CA HIS A 53 3.44 -3.58 -10.92
C HIS A 53 4.07 -2.66 -9.88
N ALA A 54 4.51 -1.46 -10.28
CA ALA A 54 5.07 -0.48 -9.35
C ALA A 54 4.06 -0.05 -8.29
N TYR A 55 2.79 0.17 -8.65
CA TYR A 55 1.74 0.46 -7.67
C TYR A 55 1.50 -0.71 -6.71
N GLN A 56 1.38 -1.93 -7.22
CA GLN A 56 1.17 -3.11 -6.39
C GLN A 56 2.32 -3.32 -5.39
N GLU A 57 3.56 -3.19 -5.86
CA GLU A 57 4.76 -3.32 -5.01
C GLU A 57 4.86 -2.19 -3.99
N GLU A 58 4.56 -0.95 -4.37
CA GLU A 58 4.57 0.18 -3.43
C GLU A 58 3.53 -0.04 -2.32
N ILE A 59 2.31 -0.44 -2.68
CA ILE A 59 1.22 -0.72 -1.73
C ILE A 59 1.61 -1.88 -0.79
N ARG A 60 2.18 -2.95 -1.34
CA ARG A 60 2.66 -4.11 -0.56
C ARG A 60 3.78 -3.73 0.41
N CYS A 61 4.76 -2.96 -0.03
CA CYS A 61 5.85 -2.46 0.82
C CYS A 61 5.31 -1.62 1.99
N TRP A 62 4.39 -0.68 1.72
CA TRP A 62 3.78 0.14 2.77
C TRP A 62 2.93 -0.67 3.74
N TYR A 63 2.17 -1.64 3.23
CA TYR A 63 1.40 -2.58 4.05
C TYR A 63 2.30 -3.34 5.04
N LEU A 64 3.36 -3.98 4.53
CA LEU A 64 4.28 -4.78 5.34
C LEU A 64 5.04 -3.92 6.35
N PHE A 65 5.48 -2.72 5.93
CA PHE A 65 6.14 -1.77 6.82
C PHE A 65 5.24 -1.39 8.00
N VAL A 66 3.98 -0.99 7.75
CA VAL A 66 3.07 -0.59 8.84
C VAL A 66 2.72 -1.78 9.74
N LYS A 67 2.52 -2.97 9.16
CA LYS A 67 2.31 -4.19 9.95
C LYS A 67 3.45 -4.42 10.94
N LYS A 68 4.70 -4.38 10.46
CA LYS A 68 5.90 -4.54 11.30
C LYS A 68 6.06 -3.41 12.31
N PHE A 69 5.69 -2.18 11.92
CA PHE A 69 5.72 -1.02 12.81
C PHE A 69 4.76 -1.21 14.00
N GLU A 70 3.51 -1.60 13.76
CA GLU A 70 2.53 -1.80 14.85
C GLU A 70 2.85 -3.04 15.69
N GLU A 71 3.42 -4.11 15.10
CA GLU A 71 3.98 -5.26 15.84
C GLU A 71 5.07 -4.78 16.81
N ARG A 72 6.03 -3.98 16.35
CA ARG A 72 7.11 -3.44 17.19
C ARG A 72 6.60 -2.50 18.29
N VAL A 73 5.60 -1.68 18.00
CA VAL A 73 4.93 -0.84 19.02
C VAL A 73 4.31 -1.70 20.12
N LYS A 74 3.67 -2.81 19.74
CA LYS A 74 3.05 -3.74 20.68
C LYS A 74 4.10 -4.46 21.53
N GLU A 75 5.20 -4.91 20.93
CA GLU A 75 6.35 -5.49 21.65
C GLU A 75 6.86 -4.55 22.75
N ILE A 76 7.18 -3.30 22.39
CA ILE A 76 7.70 -2.30 23.34
C ILE A 76 6.74 -2.07 24.52
N LYS A 77 5.42 -2.05 24.26
CA LYS A 77 4.41 -1.88 25.31
C LYS A 77 4.26 -3.12 26.19
N ASN A 78 4.45 -4.31 25.63
CA ASN A 78 4.42 -5.56 26.38
C ASN A 78 5.67 -5.71 27.26
N ASP A 79 6.84 -5.33 26.74
CA ASP A 79 8.11 -5.37 27.45
C ASP A 79 8.16 -4.35 28.60
N ASN A 80 7.51 -3.19 28.42
CA ASN A 80 7.41 -2.18 29.46
C ASN A 80 6.06 -1.44 29.41
N SER A 81 5.15 -1.85 30.30
CA SER A 81 3.80 -1.31 30.43
C SER A 81 3.75 0.17 30.86
N ARG A 82 4.86 0.77 31.28
CA ARG A 82 4.95 2.21 31.58
C ARG A 82 4.90 3.06 30.32
N TYR A 83 5.27 2.51 29.16
CA TYR A 83 5.20 3.25 27.91
C TYR A 83 3.76 3.39 27.43
N ASN A 84 3.31 4.64 27.31
CA ASN A 84 2.09 4.92 26.57
C ASN A 84 2.35 4.74 25.05
N ASP A 85 1.27 4.73 24.27
CA ASP A 85 1.31 4.48 22.83
C ASP A 85 2.20 5.50 22.07
N GLN A 86 2.16 6.77 22.47
CA GLN A 86 2.98 7.82 21.87
C GLN A 86 4.47 7.60 22.13
N GLN A 87 4.84 7.18 23.34
CA GLN A 87 6.23 6.88 23.71
C GLN A 87 6.74 5.65 22.95
N ALA A 88 5.96 4.57 22.91
CA ALA A 88 6.32 3.36 22.18
C ALA A 88 6.54 3.65 20.68
N ARG A 89 5.62 4.37 20.04
CA ARG A 89 5.79 4.82 18.65
C ARG A 89 7.02 5.72 18.47
N GLY A 90 7.28 6.60 19.43
CA GLY A 90 8.45 7.47 19.45
C GLY A 90 9.77 6.70 19.42
N LEU A 91 9.83 5.55 20.09
CA LEU A 91 10.98 4.64 20.09
C LEU A 91 11.14 3.94 18.74
N VAL A 92 10.07 3.38 18.17
CA VAL A 92 10.12 2.75 16.83
C VAL A 92 10.56 3.75 15.76
N TYR A 93 10.06 4.99 15.80
CA TYR A 93 10.55 6.05 14.91
C TYR A 93 12.03 6.36 15.11
N GLY A 94 12.55 6.22 16.32
CA GLY A 94 13.98 6.35 16.61
C GLY A 94 14.79 5.22 15.97
N GLU A 95 14.37 3.97 16.16
CA GLU A 95 15.01 2.79 15.58
C GLU A 95 15.13 2.90 14.05
N VAL A 96 14.06 3.33 13.38
CA VAL A 96 14.06 3.50 11.91
C VAL A 96 14.92 4.68 11.49
N ALA A 97 14.77 5.85 12.13
CA ALA A 97 15.48 7.07 11.72
C ALA A 97 17.01 6.98 11.91
N THR A 98 17.48 6.29 12.96
CA THR A 98 18.92 6.08 13.18
C THR A 98 19.60 5.34 12.03
N ASN A 99 18.85 4.49 11.32
CA ASN A 99 19.36 3.65 10.24
C ASN A 99 19.06 4.20 8.83
N LEU A 100 18.49 5.40 8.72
CA LEU A 100 18.06 6.01 7.45
C LEU A 100 18.65 7.42 7.28
N PRO A 101 19.91 7.53 6.77
CA PRO A 101 20.52 8.82 6.52
C PRO A 101 19.68 9.62 5.52
N GLY A 102 19.42 10.90 5.84
CA GLY A 102 18.64 11.82 4.99
C GLY A 102 17.13 11.85 5.24
N PHE A 103 16.59 11.01 6.13
CA PHE A 103 15.17 11.08 6.53
C PHE A 103 15.00 11.71 7.91
N THR A 104 14.14 12.72 8.01
CA THR A 104 13.74 13.29 9.29
C THR A 104 12.67 12.44 9.97
N ARG A 105 12.66 12.42 11.31
CA ARG A 105 11.60 11.75 12.09
C ARG A 105 10.20 12.22 11.70
N ASP A 106 10.04 13.49 11.33
CA ASP A 106 8.74 14.05 10.94
C ASP A 106 8.28 13.61 9.55
N SER A 107 9.20 13.47 8.59
CA SER A 107 8.83 12.94 7.27
C SER A 107 8.44 11.47 7.38
N LEU A 108 9.14 10.69 8.21
CA LEU A 108 8.80 9.31 8.52
C LEU A 108 7.41 9.21 9.16
N ARG A 109 7.14 9.99 10.21
CA ARG A 109 5.81 10.06 10.86
C ARG A 109 4.69 10.33 9.86
N LYS A 110 4.85 11.32 8.99
CA LYS A 110 3.85 11.69 7.97
C LYS A 110 3.62 10.54 6.98
N LYS A 111 4.70 9.89 6.50
CA LYS A 111 4.58 8.75 5.58
C LYS A 111 3.91 7.54 6.25
N THR A 112 4.32 7.20 7.48
CA THR A 112 3.70 6.11 8.25
C THR A 112 2.22 6.38 8.49
N ALA A 113 1.84 7.60 8.87
CA ALA A 113 0.44 7.94 9.11
C ALA A 113 -0.43 7.75 7.87
N LYS A 114 0.07 8.15 6.69
CA LYS A 114 -0.59 7.91 5.40
C LYS A 114 -0.69 6.41 5.08
N ALA A 115 0.41 5.68 5.26
CA ALA A 115 0.48 4.25 5.00
C ALA A 115 -0.45 3.42 5.91
N ARG A 116 -0.84 3.92 7.10
CA ARG A 116 -1.80 3.21 7.98
C ARG A 116 -3.14 2.94 7.30
N ASN A 117 -3.60 3.79 6.39
CA ASN A 117 -4.85 3.53 5.68
C ASN A 117 -4.74 2.35 4.72
N ILE A 118 -3.57 2.13 4.12
CA ILE A 118 -3.28 0.92 3.34
C ILE A 118 -3.34 -0.31 4.26
N TYR A 119 -2.67 -0.27 5.41
CA TYR A 119 -2.73 -1.36 6.37
C TYR A 119 -4.15 -1.66 6.85
N LYS A 120 -4.94 -0.63 7.14
CA LYS A 120 -6.33 -0.80 7.56
C LYS A 120 -7.20 -1.49 6.53
N LEU A 121 -7.02 -1.14 5.26
CA LEU A 121 -7.81 -1.72 4.18
C LEU A 121 -7.52 -3.22 3.99
N PHE A 122 -6.24 -3.60 3.95
CA PHE A 122 -5.83 -4.97 3.60
C PHE A 122 -5.59 -5.88 4.82
N GLY A 123 -5.34 -5.32 5.99
CA GLY A 123 -4.92 -6.04 7.21
C GLY A 123 -6.02 -6.12 8.25
N GLU A 124 -6.22 -5.03 9.00
CA GLU A 124 -7.26 -4.93 10.02
C GLU A 124 -7.66 -3.47 10.26
N SER A 125 -8.95 -3.23 10.50
CA SER A 125 -9.50 -1.90 10.77
C SER A 125 -10.42 -1.93 11.99
N TYR A 126 -10.93 -0.76 12.37
CA TYR A 126 -11.96 -0.64 13.39
C TYR A 126 -13.33 -0.46 12.75
N ASP A 127 -14.31 -1.19 13.27
CA ASP A 127 -15.71 -0.90 13.03
C ASP A 127 -16.08 0.41 13.77
N PRO A 128 -16.59 1.44 13.06
CA PRO A 128 -16.90 2.72 13.66
C PRO A 128 -18.05 2.65 14.67
N ASP A 129 -18.97 1.69 14.52
CA ASP A 129 -20.16 1.53 15.35
C ASP A 129 -19.86 0.66 16.57
N THR A 130 -19.25 -0.51 16.36
CA THR A 130 -19.00 -1.48 17.45
C THR A 130 -17.66 -1.29 18.17
N LYS A 131 -16.77 -0.47 17.61
CA LYS A 131 -15.38 -0.26 18.08
C LYS A 131 -14.52 -1.53 18.14
N LYS A 132 -14.95 -2.61 17.47
CA LYS A 132 -14.21 -3.87 17.38
C LYS A 132 -13.24 -3.86 16.21
N ILE A 133 -12.16 -4.62 16.34
CA ILE A 133 -11.25 -4.88 15.23
C ILE A 133 -11.93 -5.83 14.25
N VAL A 134 -11.91 -5.46 12.97
CA VAL A 134 -12.40 -6.27 11.84
C VAL A 134 -11.24 -6.60 10.91
N LYS A 135 -11.25 -7.80 10.34
CA LYS A 135 -10.26 -8.22 9.35
C LYS A 135 -10.45 -7.38 8.08
N GLY A 136 -9.35 -6.87 7.54
CA GLY A 136 -9.32 -6.22 6.23
C GLY A 136 -9.56 -7.21 5.09
N ILE A 137 -9.52 -6.72 3.86
CA ILE A 137 -9.87 -7.52 2.68
C ILE A 137 -8.82 -8.56 2.26
N GLY A 138 -7.66 -8.60 2.95
CA GLY A 138 -6.56 -9.51 2.68
C GLY A 138 -5.47 -8.92 1.80
N ILE A 139 -4.20 -9.26 2.09
CA ILE A 139 -3.03 -8.77 1.35
C ILE A 139 -3.01 -9.25 -0.10
N GLU A 140 -3.59 -10.42 -0.37
CA GLU A 140 -3.72 -11.00 -1.70
C GLU A 140 -4.51 -10.09 -2.64
N LYS A 141 -5.46 -9.29 -2.14
CA LYS A 141 -6.24 -8.35 -2.95
C LYS A 141 -5.39 -7.24 -3.58
N ILE A 142 -4.18 -6.98 -3.08
CA ILE A 142 -3.27 -5.99 -3.66
C ILE A 142 -2.95 -6.32 -5.12
N GLU A 143 -2.88 -7.60 -5.48
CA GLU A 143 -2.55 -8.05 -6.84
C GLU A 143 -3.64 -7.68 -7.88
N ARG A 144 -4.83 -7.28 -7.41
CA ARG A 144 -5.97 -6.87 -8.26
C ARG A 144 -5.97 -5.38 -8.59
N ILE A 145 -5.11 -4.60 -7.94
CA ILE A 145 -5.04 -3.16 -8.13
C ILE A 145 -4.35 -2.86 -9.46
N ARG A 146 -4.99 -2.04 -10.30
CA ARG A 146 -4.48 -1.66 -11.62
C ARG A 146 -4.23 -0.16 -11.70
N THR A 147 -5.22 0.66 -11.37
CA THR A 147 -5.14 2.11 -11.61
C THR A 147 -4.96 2.95 -10.34
N TYR A 148 -5.14 2.36 -9.16
CA TYR A 148 -5.06 3.08 -7.89
C TYR A 148 -3.68 2.99 -7.25
N SER A 149 -3.02 4.13 -7.06
CA SER A 149 -1.72 4.22 -6.40
C SER A 149 -1.81 4.10 -4.87
N ALA A 150 -0.67 3.90 -4.21
CA ALA A 150 -0.56 3.96 -2.76
C ALA A 150 -1.02 5.32 -2.19
N ASP A 151 -0.68 6.42 -2.88
CA ASP A 151 -1.11 7.77 -2.47
C ASP A 151 -2.64 7.90 -2.49
N TYR A 152 -3.31 7.36 -3.50
CA TYR A 152 -4.77 7.36 -3.55
C TYR A 152 -5.38 6.61 -2.36
N ILE A 153 -4.95 5.36 -2.13
CA ILE A 153 -5.46 4.53 -1.03
C ILE A 153 -5.16 5.18 0.33
N SER A 154 -4.01 5.84 0.47
CA SER A 154 -3.62 6.54 1.69
C SER A 154 -4.55 7.68 2.08
N LYS A 155 -5.32 8.22 1.12
CA LYS A 155 -6.27 9.32 1.33
C LYS A 155 -7.68 8.85 1.71
N LEU A 156 -7.95 7.55 1.72
CA LEU A 156 -9.21 7.00 2.21
C LEU A 156 -9.43 7.36 3.68
N ASN A 157 -10.65 7.76 4.04
CA ASN A 157 -11.02 7.93 5.45
C ASN A 157 -11.50 6.60 6.07
N SER A 158 -11.61 6.57 7.40
CA SER A 158 -11.99 5.36 8.14
C SER A 158 -13.35 4.79 7.69
N THR A 159 -14.34 5.63 7.40
CA THR A 159 -15.67 5.20 6.93
C THR A 159 -15.60 4.58 5.54
N GLN A 160 -14.83 5.18 4.61
CA GLN A 160 -14.62 4.62 3.28
C GLN A 160 -13.93 3.27 3.35
N ILE A 161 -12.89 3.14 4.17
CA ILE A 161 -12.18 1.87 4.38
C ILE A 161 -13.14 0.80 4.92
N TYR A 162 -13.91 1.13 5.96
CA TYR A 162 -14.88 0.20 6.54
C TYR A 162 -15.93 -0.24 5.53
N ASN A 163 -16.47 0.68 4.73
CA ASN A 163 -17.45 0.35 3.69
C ASN A 163 -16.89 -0.58 2.61
N ILE A 164 -15.62 -0.37 2.21
CA ILE A 164 -14.96 -1.29 1.27
C ILE A 164 -14.80 -2.67 1.94
N ILE A 165 -14.31 -2.74 3.18
CA ILE A 165 -14.16 -4.01 3.90
C ILE A 165 -15.49 -4.75 4.00
N LYS A 166 -16.56 -4.05 4.38
CA LYS A 166 -17.92 -4.59 4.49
C LYS A 166 -18.49 -5.09 3.15
N HIS A 167 -18.00 -4.61 2.02
CA HIS A 167 -18.41 -5.11 0.71
C HIS A 167 -17.80 -6.50 0.41
N PHE A 168 -16.64 -6.82 0.98
CA PHE A 168 -15.89 -8.06 0.71
C PHE A 168 -16.03 -9.13 1.80
N ASN A 169 -16.54 -8.77 2.97
CA ASN A 169 -16.80 -9.64 4.11
C ASN A 169 -18.30 -9.91 4.25
#